data_AF-A0A7C0YNE4-F1
#
_entry.id   AF-A0A7C0YNE4-F1
#
_cell.length_a   1.000
_cell.length_b   1.000
_cell.length_c   1.000
_cell.angle_alpha   90.00
_cell.angle_beta   90.00
_cell.angle_gamma   90.00
#
_symmetry.space_group_name_H-M   'P 1'
#
loop_
_entity.id
_entity.type
_entity.pdbx_description
1 polymer ?
#
loop_
_entity_poly.entity_id
_entity_poly.type
_entity_poly.pdbx_seq_one_letter_code
_entity_poly.pdbx_strand_id
1 'polypeptide(L)' 'MTGKELIKYLKDNGWRLERVQGSHHIMIKGKNTLSVPVHGNKDIGRGLLHALMKQVKLK' A
#
# COMPACT_ATOMS: atom_id res chain seq x y z
N MET A 1 -1.82 -10.81 4.00
CA MET A 1 -1.08 -9.54 4.01
C MET A 1 -2.03 -8.43 4.39
N THR A 2 -1.78 -7.81 5.53
CA THR A 2 -2.51 -6.64 6.03
C THR A 2 -2.05 -5.36 5.33
N GLY A 3 -2.83 -4.28 5.45
CA GLY A 3 -2.40 -2.97 4.94
C GLY A 3 -1.10 -2.46 5.56
N LYS A 4 -0.86 -2.75 6.85
CA LYS A 4 0.38 -2.38 7.54
C LYS A 4 1.59 -3.11 6.94
N GLU A 5 1.45 -4.40 6.65
CA GLU A 5 2.51 -5.20 6.02
C GLU A 5 2.79 -4.73 4.60
N LEU A 6 1.76 -4.40 3.81
CA LEU A 6 1.96 -3.85 2.46
C LEU A 6 2.67 -2.50 2.52
N ILE A 7 2.32 -1.61 3.45
CA ILE A 7 3.03 -0.34 3.63
C ILE A 7 4.50 -0.57 3.97
N LYS A 8 4.81 -1.52 4.86
CA LYS A 8 6.20 -1.86 5.19
C LYS A 8 6.95 -2.35 3.94
N TYR A 9 6.38 -3.30 3.21
CA TYR A 9 6.97 -3.81 1.98
C TYR A 9 7.20 -2.71 0.92
N LEU A 10 6.25 -1.79 0.77
CA LEU A 10 6.38 -0.64 -0.12
C LEU A 10 7.52 0.29 0.32
N LYS A 11 7.66 0.56 1.63
CA LYS A 11 8.78 1.36 2.17
C LYS A 11 10.13 0.74 1.86
N ASP A 12 10.25 -0.57 2.05
CA ASP A 12 11.48 -1.32 1.73
C ASP A 12 11.80 -1.26 0.22
N ASN A 13 10.79 -1.04 -0.62
CA ASN A 13 10.92 -0.83 -2.06
C ASN A 13 10.99 0.66 -2.48
N GLY A 14 11.33 1.56 -1.56
CA GLY A 14 11.57 2.98 -1.84
C GLY A 14 10.32 3.83 -2.01
N TRP A 15 9.16 3.36 -1.54
CA TRP A 15 7.98 4.20 -1.39
C TRP A 15 8.02 4.95 -0.06
N ARG A 16 7.39 6.12 0.00
CA ARG A 16 7.22 6.90 1.24
C ARG A 16 5.75 7.17 1.51
N LEU A 17 5.39 7.22 2.78
CA LEU A 17 4.05 7.66 3.21
C LEU A 17 4.00 9.19 3.07
N GLU A 18 3.05 9.69 2.28
CA GLU A 18 2.84 11.13 2.10
C GLU A 18 1.80 11.67 3.08
N ARG A 19 0.65 11.00 3.17
CA ARG A 19 -0.44 11.40 4.07
C ARG A 19 -1.36 10.24 4.41
N VAL A 20 -2.17 10.42 5.44
CA VAL A 20 -3.20 9.47 5.88
C VAL A 20 -4.53 10.20 5.96
N GLN A 21 -5.58 9.60 5.40
CA GLN A 21 -6.96 10.09 5.50
C GLN A 21 -7.87 8.92 5.91
N GLY A 22 -8.27 8.91 7.19
CA GLY A 22 -8.97 7.78 7.77
C GLY A 22 -8.12 6.50 7.68
N SER A 23 -8.67 5.45 7.07
CA SER A 23 -7.96 4.18 6.86
C SER A 23 -7.02 4.18 5.65
N HIS A 24 -7.10 5.18 4.77
CA HIS A 24 -6.32 5.22 3.54
C HIS A 24 -4.96 5.88 3.75
N HIS A 25 -3.91 5.11 3.49
CA HIS A 25 -2.52 5.56 3.54
C HIS A 25 -2.03 5.82 2.13
N ILE A 26 -1.64 7.06 1.84
CA ILE A 26 -1.19 7.48 0.51
C ILE A 26 0.32 7.33 0.43
N MET A 27 0.76 6.36 -0.34
CA MET A 27 2.17 6.04 -0.61
C MET A 27 2.60 6.68 -1.93
N ILE A 28 3.82 7.20 -2.00
CA ILE A 28 4.38 7.79 -3.23
C ILE A 28 5.81 7.33 -3.51
N LYS A 29 6.16 7.29 -4.80
CA LYS A 29 7.51 7.01 -5.31
C LYS A 29 7.72 7.76 -6.62
N GLY A 30 8.49 8.85 -6.58
CA GLY A 30 8.63 9.77 -7.71
C GLY A 30 7.27 10.40 -8.08
N LYS A 31 6.81 10.18 -9.32
CA LYS A 31 5.50 10.64 -9.81
C LYS A 31 4.35 9.67 -9.52
N ASN A 32 4.65 8.49 -8.97
CA ASN A 32 3.64 7.46 -8.71
C ASN A 32 3.00 7.65 -7.34
N THR A 33 1.68 7.43 -7.27
CA THR A 33 0.88 7.45 -6.04
C THR A 33 0.07 6.17 -5.92
N LEU A 34 -0.06 5.65 -4.70
CA LEU A 34 -0.86 4.47 -4.36
C LEU A 34 -1.63 4.73 -3.07
N SER A 35 -2.93 4.41 -3.04
CA SER A 35 -3.73 4.42 -1.81
C SER A 35 -3.83 3.00 -1.25
N VAL A 36 -3.35 2.78 -0.03
CA VAL A 36 -3.41 1.49 0.67
C VAL A 36 -4.45 1.57 1.79
N PRO A 37 -5.50 0.71 1.77
CA PRO A 37 -6.44 0.65 2.89
C PRO A 37 -5.85 -0.10 4.08
N VAL A 38 -6.01 0.46 5.28
CA VAL A 38 -5.55 -0.12 6.54
C VAL A 38 -6.73 -0.26 7.49
N HIS A 39 -7.21 -1.49 7.67
CA HIS A 39 -8.30 -1.84 8.60
C HIS A 39 -7.77 -2.65 9.79
N GLY A 40 -6.88 -2.04 10.57
CA GLY A 40 -6.24 -2.71 11.71
C GLY A 40 -5.28 -3.81 11.28
N ASN A 41 -5.51 -5.04 11.76
CA ASN A 41 -4.74 -6.23 11.41
C ASN A 41 -5.50 -7.16 10.44
N LYS A 42 -6.56 -6.67 9.80
CA LYS A 42 -7.31 -7.42 8.80
C LYS A 42 -6.53 -7.49 7.49
N ASP A 43 -6.56 -8.66 6.86
CA ASP A 43 -5.97 -8.87 5.55
C ASP A 43 -6.66 -8.05 4.46
N ILE A 44 -5.86 -7.58 3.50
CA ILE A 44 -6.36 -7.07 2.23
C ILE A 44 -6.89 -8.26 1.43
N GLY A 45 -8.11 -8.15 0.91
CA GLY A 45 -8.68 -9.18 0.03
C GLY A 45 -7.77 -9.46 -1.17
N ARG A 46 -7.62 -10.74 -1.53
CA ARG A 46 -6.65 -11.21 -2.54
C ARG A 46 -6.71 -10.45 -3.87
N GLY A 47 -7.90 -10.14 -4.37
CA GLY A 47 -8.06 -9.39 -5.62
C GLY A 47 -7.53 -7.97 -5.53
N LEU A 48 -7.84 -7.27 -4.45
CA LEU A 48 -7.33 -5.91 -4.20
C LEU A 48 -5.81 -5.92 -4.00
N LEU A 49 -5.30 -6.88 -3.22
CA LEU A 49 -3.86 -7.02 -3.02
C LEU A 49 -3.13 -7.21 -4.35
N HIS A 50 -3.62 -8.10 -5.22
CA HIS A 50 -3.05 -8.30 -6.55
C HIS A 50 -3.07 -6.99 -7.36
N ALA A 51 -4.21 -6.30 -7.41
CA ALA A 51 -4.34 -5.05 -8.15
C ALA A 51 -3.33 -3.99 -7.69
N LEU A 52 -3.17 -3.82 -6.37
CA LEU A 52 -2.19 -2.89 -5.79
C LEU A 52 -0.75 -3.28 -6.15
N MET A 53 -0.39 -4.56 -6.02
CA MET A 53 0.96 -5.06 -6.35
C MET A 53 1.29 -4.87 -7.84
N LYS A 54 0.32 -5.12 -8.73
CA LYS A 54 0.46 -4.87 -10.17
C LYS A 54 0.66 -3.39 -10.48
N GLN A 55 -0.08 -2.49 -9.81
CA GLN A 55 0.06 -1.04 -9.99
C GLN A 55 1.45 -0.54 -9.60
N VAL A 56 2.06 -1.13 -8.56
CA VAL A 56 3.41 -0.77 -8.13
C VAL A 56 4.52 -1.59 -8.81
N LYS A 57 4.16 -2.50 -9.72
CA LYS A 57 5.07 -3.41 -10.43
C LYS A 57 5.95 -4.25 -9.48
N LEU A 58 5.42 -4.61 -8.32
CA LEU A 58 6.07 -5.52 -7.37
C LEU A 58 5.39 -6.89 -7.44
N LYS A 59 6.15 -7.95 -7.15
CA LYS A 59 5.65 -9.32 -7.04
C LYS A 59 5.41 -9.67 -5.58
#